data_AF-A0A3Q3J5K5-F1
#
_entry.id   AF-A0A3Q3J5K5-F1
#
_cell.length_a   1.000
_cell.length_b   1.000
_cell.length_c   1.000
_cell.angle_alpha   90.00
_cell.angle_beta   90.00
_cell.angle_gamma   90.00
#
_symmetry.space_group_name_H-M   'P 1'
#
loop_
_entity.id
_entity.type
_entity.pdbx_description
1 polymer ?
#
loop_
_entity_poly.entity_id
_entity_poly.type
_entity_poly.pdbx_seq_one_letter_code
_entity_poly.pdbx_strand_id
1 'polypeptide(L)'
;LYRPTLKRQFLSMLAISKQQLQTVKERFQAFLNGETQIVADEAFINAVQSYYEVFLKSDRVSRMVQSGGCSASDSREVFKKHIEKRVRSLPEIDGLSKETVLSSWMAKFDTIYRGEEDPRKHQQRMTASAASEALYVRRRILNLFWILQGASGEKLIWERYDLSC
;
A
#
# COMPACT_ATOMS: atom_id res chain seq x y z
N LEU A 1 -14.40 -14.66 23.35
CA LEU A 1 -13.24 -15.36 22.74
C LEU A 1 -13.09 -14.90 21.29
N TYR A 2 -12.12 -14.04 21.03
CA TYR A 2 -11.85 -13.41 19.73
C TYR A 2 -11.51 -14.50 18.69
N ARG A 3 -12.41 -14.81 17.74
CA ARG A 3 -12.19 -15.86 16.73
C ARG A 3 -11.00 -15.46 15.84
N PRO A 4 -9.86 -16.18 15.88
CA PRO A 4 -8.65 -15.84 15.11
C PRO A 4 -8.87 -15.76 13.59
N THR A 5 -9.87 -16.50 13.10
CA THR A 5 -10.20 -16.64 11.68
C THR A 5 -10.71 -15.35 11.03
N LEU A 6 -11.53 -14.56 11.74
CA LEU A 6 -12.06 -13.29 11.22
C LEU A 6 -10.99 -12.20 11.17
N LYS A 7 -10.11 -12.14 12.18
CA LYS A 7 -8.92 -11.25 12.14
C LYS A 7 -8.02 -11.59 10.96
N ARG A 8 -7.80 -12.89 10.70
CA ARG A 8 -6.99 -13.37 9.57
C ARG A 8 -7.62 -13.06 8.22
N GLN A 9 -8.95 -13.20 8.10
CA GLN A 9 -9.69 -12.86 6.87
C GLN A 9 -9.69 -11.35 6.61
N PHE A 10 -9.85 -10.54 7.66
CA PHE A 10 -9.80 -9.07 7.57
C PHE A 10 -8.39 -8.54 7.26
N LEU A 11 -7.35 -9.11 7.88
CA LEU A 11 -5.96 -8.82 7.54
C LEU A 11 -5.61 -9.25 6.11
N SER A 12 -6.17 -10.35 5.61
CA SER A 12 -5.99 -10.77 4.21
C SER A 12 -6.60 -9.79 3.20
N MET A 13 -7.65 -9.06 3.59
CA MET A 13 -8.29 -8.05 2.73
C MET A 13 -7.44 -6.77 2.61
N LEU A 14 -6.55 -6.52 3.58
CA LEU A 14 -5.58 -5.42 3.57
C LEU A 14 -4.19 -5.85 3.04
N ALA A 15 -4.01 -7.15 2.79
CA ALA A 15 -2.76 -7.70 2.29
C ALA A 15 -2.58 -7.42 0.80
N ILE A 16 -1.34 -7.19 0.39
CA ILE A 16 -0.96 -7.05 -1.01
C ILE A 16 -1.15 -8.41 -1.69
N SER A 17 -1.78 -8.44 -2.86
CA SER A 17 -1.89 -9.66 -3.66
C SER A 17 -0.59 -9.93 -4.46
N LYS A 18 -0.38 -11.17 -4.93
CA LYS A 18 0.77 -11.48 -5.82
C LYS A 18 0.81 -10.58 -7.06
N GLN A 19 -0.36 -10.32 -7.65
CA GLN A 19 -0.49 -9.45 -8.81
C GLN A 19 -0.14 -8.00 -8.46
N GLN A 20 -0.61 -7.50 -7.32
CA GLN A 20 -0.24 -6.15 -6.87
C GLN A 20 1.26 -6.03 -6.60
N LEU A 21 1.88 -7.04 -5.96
CA LEU A 21 3.33 -7.05 -5.75
C LEU A 21 4.08 -6.98 -7.09
N GLN A 22 3.63 -7.74 -8.10
CA GLN A 22 4.23 -7.73 -9.42
C GLN A 22 4.11 -6.35 -10.11
N THR A 23 2.92 -5.75 -10.08
CA THR A 23 2.71 -4.39 -10.59
C THR A 23 3.57 -3.35 -9.87
N VAL A 24 3.73 -3.47 -8.54
CA VAL A 24 4.63 -2.59 -7.77
C VAL A 24 6.07 -2.78 -8.24
N LYS A 25 6.55 -4.02 -8.44
CA LYS A 25 7.91 -4.26 -8.97
C LYS A 25 8.12 -3.59 -10.32
N GLU A 26 7.18 -3.72 -11.24
CA GLU A 26 7.26 -3.11 -12.57
C GLU A 26 7.32 -1.58 -12.50
N ARG A 27 6.53 -0.95 -11.62
CA ARG A 27 6.57 0.51 -11.43
C ARG A 27 7.89 1.00 -10.87
N PHE A 28 8.43 0.31 -9.88
CA PHE A 28 9.74 0.64 -9.32
C PHE A 28 10.84 0.45 -10.36
N GLN A 29 10.75 -0.59 -11.19
CA GLN A 29 11.71 -0.82 -12.27
C GLN A 29 11.62 0.25 -13.37
N ALA A 30 10.41 0.64 -13.79
CA ALA A 30 10.20 1.74 -14.73
C ALA A 30 10.80 3.06 -14.21
N PHE A 31 10.63 3.36 -12.91
CA PHE A 31 11.28 4.51 -12.28
C PHE A 31 12.80 4.43 -12.37
N LEU A 32 13.39 3.27 -12.04
CA LEU A 32 14.84 3.07 -12.06
C LEU A 32 15.43 3.10 -13.48
N ASN A 33 14.66 2.71 -14.49
CA ASN A 33 15.02 2.81 -15.90
C ASN A 33 14.90 4.24 -16.45
N GLY A 34 14.35 5.20 -15.70
CA GLY A 34 14.09 6.56 -16.17
C GLY A 34 12.86 6.68 -17.09
N GLU A 35 11.96 5.69 -17.07
CA GLU A 35 10.74 5.68 -17.90
C GLU A 35 9.59 6.51 -17.29
N THR A 36 9.80 7.07 -16.09
CA THR A 36 8.81 7.87 -15.37
C THR A 36 9.18 9.35 -15.36
N GLN A 37 8.18 10.22 -15.22
CA GLN A 37 8.36 11.68 -15.09
C GLN A 37 8.75 12.13 -13.67
N ILE A 38 9.03 11.19 -12.75
CA ILE A 38 9.30 11.51 -11.34
C ILE A 38 10.72 12.05 -11.20
N VAL A 39 10.83 13.35 -10.95
CA VAL A 39 12.13 14.02 -10.75
C VAL A 39 12.76 13.59 -9.43
N ALA A 40 13.96 13.01 -9.50
CA ALA A 40 14.67 12.46 -8.37
C ALA A 40 16.16 12.81 -8.40
N ASP A 41 16.73 13.08 -7.23
CA ASP A 41 18.16 13.16 -7.03
C ASP A 41 18.79 11.75 -6.96
N GLU A 42 20.10 11.67 -7.17
CA GLU A 42 20.84 10.42 -7.19
C GLU A 42 20.75 9.66 -5.85
N ALA A 43 20.72 10.37 -4.73
CA ALA A 43 20.62 9.75 -3.42
C ALA A 43 19.27 9.03 -3.23
N PHE A 44 18.17 9.61 -3.72
CA PHE A 44 16.87 8.96 -3.73
C PHE A 44 16.85 7.76 -4.68
N ILE A 45 17.39 7.90 -5.90
CA ILE A 45 17.46 6.79 -6.87
C ILE A 45 18.22 5.61 -6.27
N ASN A 46 19.38 5.85 -5.64
CA ASN A 46 20.15 4.83 -4.95
C ASN A 46 19.39 4.19 -3.78
N ALA A 47 18.58 4.97 -3.06
CA ALA A 47 17.74 4.43 -2.00
C ALA A 47 16.62 3.53 -2.53
N VAL A 48 15.99 3.92 -3.64
CA VAL A 48 14.95 3.13 -4.32
C VAL A 48 15.55 1.86 -4.92
N GLN A 49 16.72 1.94 -5.56
CA GLN A 49 17.43 0.78 -6.10
C GLN A 49 17.72 -0.26 -5.01
N SER A 50 18.24 0.19 -3.87
CA SER A 50 18.54 -0.68 -2.74
C SER A 50 17.27 -1.31 -2.15
N TYR A 51 16.17 -0.55 -2.03
CA TYR A 51 14.89 -1.09 -1.60
C TYR A 51 14.33 -2.13 -2.59
N TYR A 52 14.41 -1.86 -3.88
CA TYR A 52 13.93 -2.76 -4.92
C TYR A 52 14.69 -4.10 -4.92
N GLU A 53 16.02 -4.06 -4.92
CA GLU A 53 16.85 -5.26 -4.94
C GLU A 53 16.78 -6.07 -3.64
N VAL A 54 16.80 -5.40 -2.48
CA VAL A 54 16.90 -6.09 -1.18
C VAL A 54 15.52 -6.51 -0.64
N PHE A 55 14.49 -5.70 -0.85
CA PHE A 55 13.16 -5.98 -0.29
C PHE A 55 12.20 -6.51 -1.35
N LEU A 56 11.89 -5.73 -2.40
CA LEU A 56 10.84 -6.09 -3.36
C LEU A 56 11.18 -7.39 -4.11
N LYS A 57 12.43 -7.57 -4.56
CA LYS A 57 12.86 -8.80 -5.27
C LYS A 57 13.09 -10.00 -4.35
N SER A 58 13.07 -9.83 -3.02
CA SER A 58 13.38 -10.93 -2.11
C SER A 58 12.33 -12.04 -2.10
N ASP A 59 12.79 -13.29 -2.03
CA ASP A 59 11.91 -14.45 -1.88
C ASP A 59 11.09 -14.42 -0.58
N ARG A 60 11.64 -13.79 0.46
CA ARG A 60 10.97 -13.64 1.76
C ARG A 60 9.70 -12.80 1.61
N VAL A 61 9.76 -11.67 0.91
CA VAL A 61 8.59 -10.83 0.63
C VAL A 61 7.60 -11.55 -0.27
N SER A 62 8.08 -12.23 -1.32
CA SER A 62 7.22 -13.05 -2.17
C SER A 62 6.42 -14.06 -1.34
N ARG A 63 7.08 -14.86 -0.48
CA ARG A 63 6.44 -15.84 0.42
C ARG A 63 5.47 -15.18 1.40
N MET A 64 5.86 -14.06 2.01
CA MET A 64 5.04 -13.31 2.95
C MET A 64 3.73 -12.82 2.30
N VAL A 65 3.82 -12.30 1.07
CA VAL A 65 2.66 -11.92 0.25
C VAL A 65 1.77 -13.13 -0.06
N GLN A 66 2.34 -14.30 -0.40
CA GLN A 66 1.51 -15.50 -0.66
C GLN A 66 0.74 -15.95 0.58
N SER A 67 1.30 -15.78 1.78
CA SER A 67 0.66 -16.10 3.05
C SER A 67 -0.33 -15.03 3.56
N GLY A 68 -0.47 -13.90 2.86
CA GLY A 68 -1.30 -12.77 3.29
C GLY A 68 -0.71 -11.97 4.47
N GLY A 69 0.61 -12.03 4.66
CA GLY A 69 1.31 -11.42 5.79
C GLY A 69 1.97 -10.07 5.52
N CYS A 70 1.73 -9.46 4.35
CA CYS A 70 2.32 -8.17 3.98
C CYS A 70 1.25 -7.24 3.41
N SER A 71 1.13 -6.05 3.97
CA SER A 71 0.26 -4.96 3.51
C SER A 71 1.04 -3.84 2.83
N ALA A 72 0.32 -2.94 2.15
CA ALA A 72 0.91 -1.73 1.59
C ALA A 72 1.54 -0.82 2.66
N SER A 73 0.94 -0.80 3.87
CA SER A 73 1.49 -0.05 5.01
C SER A 73 2.84 -0.62 5.45
N ASP A 74 2.97 -1.95 5.51
CA ASP A 74 4.22 -2.61 5.90
C ASP A 74 5.35 -2.28 4.93
N SER A 75 5.07 -2.35 3.62
CA SER A 75 6.04 -2.00 2.57
C SER A 75 6.49 -0.54 2.70
N ARG A 76 5.54 0.37 2.93
CA ARG A 76 5.81 1.81 3.12
C ARG A 76 6.64 2.07 4.37
N GLU A 77 6.37 1.40 5.48
CA GLU A 77 7.15 1.52 6.71
C GLU A 77 8.57 0.98 6.58
N VAL A 78 8.75 -0.13 5.87
CA VAL A 78 10.08 -0.68 5.56
C VAL A 78 10.88 0.34 4.76
N PHE A 79 10.29 0.96 3.74
CA PHE A 79 10.95 2.00 2.97
C PHE A 79 11.30 3.22 3.84
N LYS A 80 10.36 3.71 4.67
CA LYS A 80 10.60 4.83 5.59
C LYS A 80 11.82 4.56 6.50
N LYS A 81 11.86 3.40 7.18
CA LYS A 81 12.99 2.99 8.03
C LYS A 81 14.30 2.88 7.26
N HIS A 82 14.22 2.45 5.99
CA HIS A 82 15.37 2.33 5.11
C HIS A 82 15.97 3.70 4.75
N ILE A 83 15.13 4.67 4.42
CA ILE A 83 15.58 6.02 4.03
C ILE A 83 15.94 6.89 5.23
N GLU A 84 15.28 6.75 6.39
CA GLU A 84 15.60 7.53 7.60
C GLU A 84 17.08 7.43 7.98
N LYS A 85 17.65 6.23 7.88
CA LYS A 85 19.08 6.01 8.13
C LYS A 85 19.97 6.76 7.14
N ARG A 86 19.59 6.78 5.86
CA ARG A 86 20.35 7.45 4.79
C ARG A 86 20.23 8.95 4.84
N VAL A 87 19.02 9.49 5.06
CA VAL A 87 18.78 10.93 5.13
C VAL A 87 19.59 11.57 6.26
N ARG A 88 19.72 10.87 7.41
CA ARG A 88 20.59 11.30 8.51
C ARG A 88 22.07 11.42 8.13
N SER A 89 22.55 10.60 7.19
CA SER A 89 23.95 10.62 6.73
C SER A 89 24.18 11.49 5.49
N LEU A 90 23.14 12.08 4.90
CA LEU A 90 23.32 13.00 3.78
C LEU A 90 24.10 14.24 4.23
N PRO A 91 24.84 14.90 3.33
CA PRO A 91 25.41 16.21 3.61
C PRO A 91 24.32 17.21 3.99
N GLU A 92 24.69 18.24 4.75
CA GLU A 92 23.81 19.38 4.97
C GLU A 92 23.66 20.16 3.66
N ILE A 93 22.44 20.62 3.41
CA ILE A 93 22.10 21.42 2.24
C ILE A 93 21.45 22.69 2.79
N ASP A 94 21.98 23.84 2.40
CA ASP A 94 21.50 25.13 2.89
C ASP A 94 20.01 25.31 2.60
N GLY A 95 19.25 25.62 3.65
CA GLY A 95 17.81 25.83 3.56
C GLY A 95 16.95 24.57 3.41
N LEU A 96 17.53 23.37 3.48
CA LEU A 96 16.77 22.11 3.36
C LEU A 96 16.95 21.20 4.58
N SER A 97 15.90 21.07 5.38
CA SER A 97 15.91 20.21 6.56
C SER A 97 15.84 18.72 6.19
N LYS A 98 16.38 17.86 7.06
CA LYS A 98 16.30 16.40 6.92
C LYS A 98 14.85 15.89 6.90
N GLU A 99 13.97 16.52 7.66
CA GLU A 99 12.54 16.18 7.68
C GLU A 99 11.86 16.48 6.34
N THR A 100 12.21 17.61 5.70
CA THR A 100 11.70 17.96 4.37
C THR A 100 12.21 16.97 3.32
N VAL A 101 13.48 16.57 3.39
CA VAL A 101 14.03 15.52 2.50
C VAL A 101 13.26 14.21 2.68
N LEU A 102 13.09 13.76 3.93
CA LEU A 102 12.35 12.55 4.25
C LEU A 102 10.91 12.59 3.71
N SER A 103 10.22 13.71 3.92
CA SER A 103 8.85 13.91 3.46
C SER A 103 8.76 13.89 1.93
N SER A 104 9.69 14.56 1.24
CA SER A 104 9.78 14.56 -0.22
C SER A 104 10.02 13.14 -0.77
N TRP A 105 10.95 12.39 -0.17
CA TRP A 105 11.25 11.02 -0.58
C TRP A 105 10.07 10.06 -0.35
N MET A 106 9.34 10.21 0.76
CA MET A 106 8.12 9.45 1.00
C MET A 106 7.02 9.77 -0.02
N ALA A 107 6.85 11.05 -0.38
CA ALA A 107 5.89 11.45 -1.40
C ALA A 107 6.23 10.83 -2.77
N LYS A 108 7.50 10.88 -3.19
CA LYS A 108 7.96 10.24 -4.44
C LYS A 108 7.74 8.72 -4.40
N PHE A 109 8.05 8.07 -3.28
CA PHE A 109 7.75 6.64 -3.08
C PHE A 109 6.26 6.35 -3.27
N ASP A 110 5.38 7.15 -2.66
CA ASP A 110 3.94 6.97 -2.75
C ASP A 110 3.46 7.13 -4.21
N THR A 111 4.05 8.06 -4.96
CA THR A 111 3.80 8.23 -6.40
C THR A 111 4.22 7.00 -7.22
N ILE A 112 5.44 6.49 -7.00
CA ILE A 112 5.92 5.25 -7.67
C ILE A 112 5.01 4.07 -7.33
N TYR A 113 4.68 3.92 -6.04
CA TYR A 113 3.91 2.79 -5.53
C TYR A 113 2.48 2.79 -6.08
N ARG A 114 1.82 3.96 -6.15
CA ARG A 114 0.49 4.13 -6.75
C ARG A 114 0.51 3.98 -8.27
N GLY A 115 1.61 4.39 -8.90
CA GLY A 115 1.79 4.49 -10.35
C GLY A 115 1.03 5.67 -10.96
N GLU A 116 1.61 6.29 -11.99
CA GLU A 116 0.87 7.19 -12.90
C GLU A 116 -0.08 6.32 -13.74
N GLU A 117 -1.39 6.54 -13.64
CA GLU A 117 -2.31 5.98 -14.61
C GLU A 117 -2.27 6.83 -15.87
N ASP A 118 -2.14 6.18 -17.03
CA ASP A 118 -2.29 6.80 -18.35
C ASP A 118 -3.51 7.75 -18.37
N PRO A 119 -3.34 9.05 -18.71
CA PRO A 119 -4.43 10.03 -18.74
C PRO A 119 -5.62 9.57 -19.59
N ARG A 120 -5.40 8.69 -20.58
CA ARG A 120 -6.45 8.13 -21.44
C ARG A 120 -7.35 7.13 -20.71
N LYS A 121 -6.87 6.50 -19.64
CA LYS A 121 -7.67 5.63 -18.74
C LYS A 121 -8.28 6.40 -17.57
N HIS A 122 -7.71 7.53 -17.19
CA HIS A 122 -8.20 8.39 -16.11
C HIS A 122 -9.67 8.82 -16.33
N GLN A 123 -10.06 9.19 -17.55
CA GLN A 123 -11.42 9.65 -17.85
C GLN A 123 -12.48 8.53 -17.76
N GLN A 124 -12.12 7.28 -18.04
CA GLN A 124 -13.02 6.13 -17.90
C GLN A 124 -13.07 5.59 -16.46
N ARG A 125 -12.04 5.91 -15.65
CA ARG A 125 -11.94 5.49 -14.24
C ARG A 125 -12.47 6.53 -13.26
N MET A 126 -12.53 7.81 -13.60
CA MET A 126 -13.06 8.85 -12.69
C MET A 126 -14.51 8.57 -12.28
N THR A 127 -15.35 8.07 -13.18
CA THR A 127 -16.73 7.68 -12.88
C THR A 127 -16.82 6.38 -12.06
N ALA A 128 -15.92 5.42 -12.27
CA ALA A 128 -15.84 4.18 -11.48
C ALA A 128 -15.16 4.37 -10.11
N SER A 129 -14.25 5.34 -10.00
CA SER A 129 -13.48 5.67 -8.79
C SER A 129 -14.35 6.40 -7.78
N ALA A 130 -15.18 7.35 -8.20
CA ALA A 130 -16.13 8.00 -7.29
C ALA A 130 -17.11 6.99 -6.68
N ALA A 131 -17.59 6.02 -7.46
CA ALA A 131 -18.43 4.93 -6.95
C ALA A 131 -17.67 3.99 -6.02
N SER A 132 -16.43 3.62 -6.35
CA SER A 132 -15.59 2.72 -5.54
C SER A 132 -15.12 3.37 -4.24
N GLU A 133 -14.81 4.67 -4.28
CA GLU A 133 -14.42 5.50 -3.13
C GLU A 133 -15.64 5.77 -2.24
N ALA A 134 -16.82 6.05 -2.82
CA ALA A 134 -18.07 6.12 -2.08
C ALA A 134 -18.44 4.79 -1.43
N LEU A 135 -18.22 3.65 -2.10
CA LEU A 135 -18.43 2.32 -1.52
C LEU A 135 -17.43 2.01 -0.40
N TYR A 136 -16.17 2.39 -0.57
CA TYR A 136 -15.13 2.23 0.44
C TYR A 136 -15.39 3.09 1.67
N VAL A 137 -15.74 4.37 1.49
CA VAL A 137 -16.11 5.31 2.56
C VAL A 137 -17.41 4.85 3.24
N ARG A 138 -18.42 4.42 2.48
CA ARG A 138 -19.66 3.85 3.02
C ARG A 138 -19.39 2.60 3.85
N ARG A 139 -18.51 1.71 3.39
CA ARG A 139 -18.12 0.50 4.13
C ARG A 139 -17.29 0.83 5.37
N ARG A 140 -16.44 1.85 5.32
CA ARG A 140 -15.67 2.39 6.47
C ARG A 140 -16.61 2.97 7.54
N ILE A 141 -17.61 3.77 7.15
CA ILE A 141 -18.61 4.36 8.06
C ILE A 141 -19.45 3.27 8.72
N LEU A 142 -19.94 2.30 7.94
CA LEU A 142 -20.66 1.16 8.50
C LEU A 142 -19.82 0.39 9.52
N ASN A 143 -18.53 0.17 9.23
CA ASN A 143 -17.62 -0.50 10.15
C ASN A 143 -17.44 0.26 11.47
N LEU A 144 -17.27 1.59 11.41
CA LEU A 144 -17.16 2.44 12.59
C LEU A 144 -18.46 2.46 13.40
N PHE A 145 -19.61 2.49 12.73
CA PHE A 145 -20.92 2.47 13.38
C PHE A 145 -21.14 1.18 14.20
N TRP A 146 -20.78 0.01 13.64
CA TRP A 146 -20.84 -1.27 14.34
C TRP A 146 -19.89 -1.36 15.54
N ILE A 147 -18.71 -0.75 15.45
CA ILE A 147 -17.74 -0.68 16.55
C ILE A 147 -18.29 0.18 17.71
N LEU A 148 -19.00 1.26 17.39
CA LEU A 148 -19.56 2.19 18.38
C LEU A 148 -20.84 1.66 19.06
N GLN A 149 -21.65 0.84 18.38
CA GLN A 149 -22.87 0.27 18.97
C GLN A 149 -22.64 -0.92 19.92
N GLY A 150 -21.41 -1.44 20.04
CA GLY A 150 -21.03 -2.38 21.10
C GLY A 150 -21.83 -3.69 21.21
N ALA A 151 -22.62 -4.10 20.21
CA ALA A 151 -23.61 -5.16 20.36
C ALA A 151 -23.50 -6.30 19.32
N SER A 152 -23.47 -7.51 19.88
CA SER A 152 -24.03 -8.77 19.39
C SER A 152 -25.00 -8.61 18.20
N GLY A 153 -24.65 -9.21 17.06
CA GLY A 153 -25.40 -9.14 15.81
C GLY A 153 -25.40 -10.47 15.06
N GLU A 154 -25.58 -11.59 15.77
CA GLU A 154 -26.04 -12.84 15.16
C GLU A 154 -27.52 -12.67 14.75
N LYS A 155 -27.81 -12.13 13.56
CA LYS A 155 -29.08 -12.40 12.85
C LYS A 155 -29.23 -11.85 11.42
N LEU A 156 -28.16 -11.58 10.68
CA LEU A 156 -28.27 -11.24 9.24
C LEU A 156 -27.28 -12.01 8.35
N ILE A 157 -26.96 -13.25 8.71
CA ILE A 157 -26.20 -14.18 7.85
C ILE A 157 -26.92 -15.55 7.72
N TRP A 158 -28.08 -15.73 8.38
CA TRP A 158 -28.75 -17.03 8.49
C TRP A 158 -29.87 -17.29 7.46
N GLU A 159 -30.14 -16.37 6.53
CA GLU A 159 -31.13 -16.61 5.46
C GLU A 159 -30.51 -16.93 4.08
N ARG A 160 -29.21 -17.30 4.03
CA ARG A 160 -28.57 -17.71 2.76
C ARG A 160 -28.09 -19.16 2.73
N TYR A 161 -28.54 -19.99 3.68
CA TYR A 161 -28.34 -21.45 3.63
C TYR A 161 -29.68 -22.14 3.90
N ASP A 162 -30.60 -21.99 2.96
CA ASP A 162 -31.68 -22.95 2.78
C ASP A 162 -31.07 -24.21 2.14
N LEU A 163 -30.78 -25.19 2.99
CA LEU A 163 -30.61 -26.60 2.62
C LEU A 163 -31.41 -27.38 3.66
N SER A 164 -32.54 -27.92 3.21
CA SER A 164 -33.48 -28.77 3.93
C SER A 164 -32.81 -29.72 4.93
N CYS A 165 -33.17 -29.59 6.20
CA CYS A 165 -34.27 -30.35 6.81
C CYS A 165 -34.85 -29.56 7.99
#